data_AF-A0A1C6CVB1-F1
#
_entry.id   AF-A0A1C6CVB1-F1
#
_cell.length_a   1.000
_cell.length_b   1.000
_cell.length_c   1.000
_cell.angle_alpha   90.00
_cell.angle_beta   90.00
_cell.angle_gamma   90.00
#
_symmetry.space_group_name_H-M   'P 1'
#
loop_
_entity.id
_entity.type
_entity.pdbx_description
1 polymer ?
#
loop_
_entity_poly.entity_id
_entity_poly.type
_entity_poly.pdbx_seq_one_letter_code
_entity_poly.pdbx_strand_id
1 'polypeptide(L)' 'MGEKIKDLSTCELKDSKFFIELNHGNKGSGFNIHIQNELIQFLFKDVHFIEFAASTAIARKNYLRLKNKGGNLSNE' A
#
# COMPACT_ATOMS: atom_id res chain seq x y z
N MET A 1 5.23 -0.44 19.14
CA MET A 1 5.40 0.34 17.91
C MET A 1 6.88 0.66 17.81
N GLY A 2 7.52 0.29 16.70
CA GLY A 2 8.94 0.57 16.51
C GLY A 2 9.22 2.05 16.39
N GLU A 3 10.46 2.45 16.63
CA GLU A 3 10.89 3.83 16.42
C GLU A 3 10.96 4.12 14.91
N LYS A 4 10.41 5.27 14.51
CA LYS A 4 10.42 5.74 13.14
C LYS A 4 11.85 6.08 12.72
N ILE A 5 12.28 5.49 11.59
CA ILE A 5 13.58 5.75 11.00
C ILE A 5 13.47 6.92 10.02
N LYS A 6 12.52 6.82 9.08
CA LYS A 6 12.27 7.88 8.08
C LYS A 6 10.91 7.76 7.42
N ASP A 7 10.45 8.87 6.87
CA ASP A 7 9.37 8.89 5.88
C ASP A 7 9.86 8.32 4.55
N LEU A 8 9.04 7.47 3.94
CA LEU A 8 9.28 6.91 2.61
C LEU A 8 8.49 7.65 1.54
N SER A 9 7.22 7.92 1.81
CA SER A 9 6.32 8.60 0.88
C SER A 9 5.02 9.01 1.58
N THR A 10 4.16 9.71 0.86
CA THR A 10 2.78 9.99 1.26
C THR A 10 1.84 9.63 0.12
N CYS A 11 0.63 9.15 0.44
CA CYS A 11 -0.42 9.00 -0.54
C CYS A 11 -1.73 9.62 -0.04
N GLU A 12 -2.55 10.06 -0.98
CA GLU A 12 -3.83 10.69 -0.68
C GLU A 12 -4.96 9.76 -1.14
N LEU A 13 -5.95 9.57 -0.27
CA LEU A 13 -7.17 8.84 -0.56
C LEU A 13 -8.36 9.72 -0.17
N LYS A 14 -9.04 10.27 -1.18
CA LYS A 14 -10.05 11.34 -1.01
C LYS A 14 -9.43 12.50 -0.21
N ASP A 15 -9.97 12.78 0.98
CA ASP A 15 -9.54 13.88 1.86
C ASP A 15 -8.58 13.42 2.97
N SER A 16 -8.09 12.18 2.88
CA SER A 16 -7.18 11.60 3.88
C SER A 16 -5.77 11.43 3.31
N LYS A 17 -4.79 12.01 4.00
CA LYS A 17 -3.37 11.81 3.72
C LYS A 17 -2.82 10.69 4.59
N PHE A 18 -2.18 9.72 3.96
CA PHE A 18 -1.47 8.63 4.61
C PHE A 18 0.03 8.85 4.48
N PHE A 19 0.74 8.54 5.56
CA PHE A 19 2.20 8.54 5.64
C PHE A 19 2.68 7.10 5.56
N ILE A 20 3.67 6.88 4.70
CA ILE A 20 4.35 5.59 4.56
C ILE A 20 5.73 5.76 5.18
N GLU A 21 6.02 4.96 6.20
CA GLU A 21 7.18 5.16 7.06
C GLU A 21 7.97 3.87 7.23
N LEU A 22 9.29 4.00 7.22
CA LEU A 22 10.20 2.93 7.63
C LEU A 22 10.43 3.01 9.13
N ASN A 23 10.17 1.92 9.82
CA ASN A 23 10.27 1.81 11.28
C ASN A 23 11.17 0.65 11.66
N HIS A 24 11.80 0.74 12.84
CA HIS A 24 12.45 -0.41 13.44
C HIS A 24 11.42 -1.51 13.74
N GLY A 25 11.79 -2.77 13.50
CA GLY A 25 11.04 -3.90 14.01
C GLY A 25 11.22 -4.05 15.52
N ASN A 26 10.34 -4.82 16.16
CA ASN A 26 10.62 -5.34 17.50
C ASN A 26 11.90 -6.20 17.47
N LYS A 27 12.55 -6.43 18.62
CA LYS A 27 13.81 -7.18 18.73
C LYS A 27 13.80 -8.45 17.84
N GLY A 28 14.74 -8.51 16.89
CA GLY A 28 14.92 -9.64 15.97
C GLY A 28 14.03 -9.66 14.73
N SER A 29 13.13 -8.69 14.53
CA SER A 29 12.17 -8.67 13.40
C SER A 29 12.57 -7.76 12.23
N GLY A 30 13.77 -7.20 12.23
CA GLY A 30 14.29 -6.39 11.12
C GLY A 30 13.62 -5.01 11.05
N PHE A 31 13.17 -4.61 9.87
CA PHE A 31 12.45 -3.35 9.64
C PHE A 31 10.98 -3.62 9.35
N ASN A 32 10.12 -2.65 9.71
CA ASN A 32 8.69 -2.66 9.42
C ASN A 32 8.32 -1.44 8.58
N ILE A 33 7.28 -1.59 7.76
CA ILE A 33 6.65 -0.50 7.03
C ILE A 33 5.34 -0.16 7.71
N HIS A 34 5.16 1.10 8.08
CA HIS A 34 3.89 1.61 8.59
C HIS A 34 3.20 2.42 7.49
N ILE A 35 1.91 2.17 7.29
CA ILE A 35 1.03 3.02 6.48
C ILE A 35 -0.04 3.56 7.43
N GLN A 36 -0.01 4.87 7.69
CA GLN A 36 -0.85 5.44 8.75
C GLN A 36 -1.37 6.85 8.47
N ASN A 37 -2.49 7.17 9.12
CA ASN A 37 -3.00 8.51 9.29
C ASN A 37 -3.56 8.66 10.72
N GLU A 38 -4.32 9.72 10.98
CA GLU A 38 -4.92 9.98 12.31
C GLU A 38 -5.95 8.91 12.74
N LEU A 39 -6.50 8.13 11.81
CA LEU A 39 -7.60 7.18 12.07
C LEU A 39 -7.19 5.71 11.99
N ILE A 40 -6.21 5.39 11.14
CA ILE A 40 -5.87 4.02 10.77
C ILE A 40 -4.35 3.86 10.76
N GLN A 41 -3.89 2.72 11.27
CA GLN A 41 -2.48 2.34 11.28
C GLN A 41 -2.34 0.89 10.82
N PHE A 42 -1.67 0.69 9.70
CA PHE A 42 -1.27 -0.62 9.23
C PHE A 42 0.23 -0.83 9.45
N LEU A 43 0.59 -1.97 10.03
CA LEU A 43 1.96 -2.38 10.26
C LEU A 43 2.25 -3.63 9.43
N PHE A 44 3.26 -3.53 8.57
CA PHE A 44 3.73 -4.63 7.76
C PHE A 44 5.17 -4.99 8.11
N LYS A 45 5.43 -6.29 8.23
CA LYS A 45 6.79 -6.81 8.02
C LYS A 45 7.14 -6.66 6.55
N ASP A 46 8.42 -6.57 6.23
CA ASP A 46 8.91 -6.39 4.85
C ASP A 46 8.28 -7.37 3.86
N VAL A 47 8.31 -8.68 4.16
CA VAL A 47 7.72 -9.73 3.29
C VAL A 47 6.22 -9.50 3.03
N HIS A 48 5.44 -9.17 4.05
CA HIS A 48 4.00 -8.93 3.89
C HIS A 48 3.71 -7.64 3.12
N PHE A 49 4.55 -6.62 3.28
CA PHE A 49 4.43 -5.39 2.50
C PHE A 49 4.67 -5.65 1.01
N ILE A 50 5.70 -6.44 0.69
CA ILE A 50 6.02 -6.82 -0.69
C ILE A 50 4.87 -7.64 -1.30
N GLU A 51 4.34 -8.61 -0.56
CA GLU A 51 3.19 -9.42 -1.00
C GLU A 51 1.97 -8.53 -1.27
N PHE A 52 1.63 -7.64 -0.33
CA PHE A 52 0.52 -6.70 -0.48
C PHE A 52 0.68 -5.79 -1.71
N ALA A 53 1.88 -5.23 -1.91
CA ALA A 53 2.18 -4.37 -3.04
C ALA A 53 2.06 -5.13 -4.37
N ALA A 54 2.60 -6.36 -4.45
CA ALA A 54 2.52 -7.20 -5.63
C ALA A 54 1.08 -7.56 -5.97
N SER A 55 0.28 -8.00 -4.98
CA SER A 55 -1.14 -8.31 -5.15
C SER A 55 -1.93 -7.10 -5.63
N THR A 56 -1.67 -5.92 -5.06
CA THR A 56 -2.33 -4.67 -5.47
C THR A 56 -1.98 -4.30 -6.92
N ALA A 57 -0.71 -4.44 -7.32
CA ALA A 57 -0.27 -4.18 -8.69
C ALA A 57 -0.93 -5.13 -9.70
N ILE A 58 -1.02 -6.42 -9.38
CA ILE A 58 -1.70 -7.42 -10.22
C ILE A 58 -3.19 -7.11 -10.33
N ALA A 59 -3.86 -6.79 -9.22
CA ALA A 59 -5.26 -6.41 -9.22
C ALA A 59 -5.51 -5.20 -10.10
N ARG A 60 -4.67 -4.15 -10.01
CA ARG A 60 -4.77 -2.95 -10.86
C ARG A 60 -4.58 -3.29 -12.34
N LYS A 61 -3.59 -4.11 -12.69
CA LYS A 61 -3.37 -4.57 -14.06
C LYS A 61 -4.59 -5.31 -14.62
N ASN A 62 -5.19 -6.20 -13.85
CA ASN A 62 -6.38 -6.94 -14.26
C ASN A 62 -7.61 -6.04 -14.39
N TYR A 63 -7.80 -5.10 -13.46
CA TYR A 63 -8.85 -4.09 -13.55
C TYR A 63 -8.76 -3.28 -14.85
N LEU A 64 -7.57 -2.79 -15.20
CA LEU A 64 -7.37 -2.03 -16.45
C LEU A 64 -7.66 -2.87 -17.69
N ARG A 65 -7.25 -4.14 -17.69
CA ARG A 65 -7.58 -5.08 -18.78
C ARG A 65 -9.09 -5.26 -18.94
N LEU A 66 -9.82 -5.41 -17.84
CA LEU A 66 -11.28 -5.55 -17.87
C LEU A 66 -11.96 -4.26 -18.31
N LYS A 67 -11.53 -3.11 -17.80
CA LYS A 67 -12.06 -1.80 -18.22
C LYS A 67 -11.87 -1.57 -19.73
N ASN A 68 -10.70 -1.90 -20.26
CA ASN A 68 -10.41 -1.74 -21.69
C ASN A 68 -11.17 -2.75 -22.56
N LYS A 69 -11.50 -3.94 -22.04
CA LYS A 69 -12.36 -4.92 -22.74
C LYS A 69 -13.84 -4.54 -22.68
N GLY A 70 -14.30 -3.95 -21.57
CA GLY A 70 -15.68 -3.48 -21.39
C GLY A 70 -16.03 -2.21 -22.16
N GLY A 71 -15.03 -1.41 -22.57
CA GLY A 71 -15.23 -0.23 -23.42
C GLY A 71 -15.67 -0.54 -24.86
N ASN A 72 -15.59 -1.81 -25.30
CA ASN A 72 -16.03 -2.25 -26.63
C ASN A 72 -17.44 -2.88 -26.63
N LEU A 73 -18.13 -2.95 -25.49
CA LEU A 73 -19.45 -3.60 -25.38
C LEU A 73 -20.62 -2.60 -25.31
N SER A 74 -20.40 -1.34 -25.69
CA SER A 74 -21.44 -0.28 -25.67
C SER A 74 -21.74 0.34 -27.03
N ASN A 75 -21.28 -0.29 -28.12
CA ASN A 75 -21.53 0.15 -29.50
C ASN A 75 -22.12 -0.98 -30.38
N GLU A 76 -23.07 -1.75 -29.85
CA GLU A 76 -23.95 -2.61 -30.66
C GLU A 76 -25.40 -2.42 -30.21
#